data_AF-W1IZD7-F1
#
_entry.id   AF-W1IZD7-F1
#
_cell.length_a   1.000
_cell.length_b   1.000
_cell.length_c   1.000
_cell.angle_alpha   90.00
_cell.angle_beta   90.00
_cell.angle_gamma   90.00
#
_symmetry.space_group_name_H-M   'P 1'
#
loop_
_entity.id
_entity.type
_entity.pdbx_description
1 polymer ?
#
loop_
_entity_poly.entity_id
_entity_poly.type
_entity_poly.pdbx_seq_one_letter_code
_entity_poly.pdbx_strand_id
1 'polypeptide(L)'
;MPGTGNFVGEFMILFGSFSKFTLITTVSVFGLVFASVYALYLMQKAYYGTPKTDKPLPQMDAREISILLLLVVLLVLLGVYPQPILDTSAAAMSNIQNWYSASLSTTGL
;
A
#
# COMPACT_ATOMS: atom_id res chain seq x y z
N MET A 1 -1.39 -5.03 -4.58
CA MET A 1 -1.13 -6.27 -5.35
C MET A 1 -0.28 -7.21 -4.52
N PRO A 2 -0.63 -8.50 -4.39
CA PRO A 2 0.20 -9.45 -3.65
C PRO A 2 1.66 -9.40 -4.09
N GLY A 3 2.58 -9.39 -3.14
CA GLY A 3 4.03 -9.25 -3.39
C GLY A 3 4.57 -7.82 -3.38
N THR A 4 3.72 -6.79 -3.21
CA THR A 4 4.17 -5.41 -2.96
C THR A 4 3.87 -4.97 -1.53
N GLY A 5 4.71 -4.09 -0.97
CA GLY A 5 4.54 -3.59 0.40
C GLY A 5 3.18 -2.92 0.68
N ASN A 6 2.58 -2.28 -0.32
CA ASN A 6 1.24 -1.68 -0.20
C ASN A 6 0.16 -2.73 0.13
N PHE A 7 0.23 -3.94 -0.45
CA PHE A 7 -0.72 -5.01 -0.15
C PHE A 7 -0.59 -5.49 1.29
N VAL A 8 0.63 -5.66 1.80
CA VAL A 8 0.88 -6.07 3.19
C VAL A 8 0.24 -5.07 4.15
N GLY A 9 0.47 -3.78 3.95
CA GLY A 9 -0.08 -2.72 4.81
C GLY A 9 -1.60 -2.66 4.76
N GLU A 10 -2.20 -2.64 3.56
CA GLU A 10 -3.65 -2.55 3.39
C GLU A 10 -4.37 -3.75 4.00
N PHE A 11 -3.86 -4.97 3.81
CA PHE A 11 -4.47 -6.17 4.39
C PHE A 11 -4.33 -6.19 5.91
N MET A 12 -3.18 -5.80 6.47
CA MET A 12 -3.03 -5.69 7.93
C MET A 12 -4.04 -4.71 8.54
N ILE A 13 -4.27 -3.56 7.89
CA ILE A 13 -5.26 -2.57 8.33
C ILE A 13 -6.68 -3.14 8.28
N LEU A 14 -7.04 -3.83 7.19
CA LEU A 14 -8.36 -4.43 7.04
C LEU A 14 -8.59 -5.54 8.07
N PHE A 15 -7.63 -6.45 8.26
CA PHE A 15 -7.73 -7.51 9.27
C PHE A 15 -7.85 -6.94 10.69
N GLY A 16 -7.05 -5.92 11.03
CA GLY A 16 -7.13 -5.26 12.34
C GLY A 16 -8.47 -4.55 12.56
N SER A 17 -9.05 -3.97 11.52
CA SER A 17 -10.31 -3.21 11.59
C SER A 17 -11.55 -4.11 11.62
N PHE A 18 -11.49 -5.28 10.99
CA PHE A 18 -12.64 -6.16 10.78
C PHE A 18 -13.33 -6.59 12.09
N SER A 19 -12.55 -6.84 13.14
CA SER A 19 -13.05 -7.31 14.44
C SER A 19 -13.90 -6.28 15.18
N LYS A 20 -13.63 -4.98 14.97
CA LYS A 20 -14.36 -3.88 15.65
C LYS A 20 -15.37 -3.19 14.75
N PHE A 21 -15.07 -3.07 13.45
CA PHE A 21 -15.85 -2.28 12.49
C PHE A 21 -16.12 -3.07 11.20
N THR A 22 -16.85 -4.18 11.30
CA THR A 22 -17.10 -5.11 10.18
C THR A 22 -17.77 -4.44 8.98
N LEU A 23 -18.81 -3.63 9.19
CA LEU A 23 -19.54 -2.95 8.10
C LEU A 23 -18.63 -1.97 7.34
N ILE A 24 -17.90 -1.13 8.07
CA ILE A 24 -16.99 -0.14 7.47
C ILE A 24 -15.87 -0.87 6.72
N THR A 25 -15.26 -1.88 7.34
CA THR A 25 -14.19 -2.66 6.73
C THR A 25 -14.65 -3.34 5.43
N THR A 26 -15.88 -3.86 5.40
CA THR A 26 -16.46 -4.47 4.20
C THR A 26 -16.62 -3.45 3.07
N VAL A 27 -17.10 -2.24 3.39
CA VAL A 27 -17.17 -1.14 2.42
C VAL A 27 -15.77 -0.74 1.93
N SER A 28 -14.78 -0.69 2.82
CA SER A 28 -13.39 -0.36 2.46
C SER A 28 -12.76 -1.34 1.47
N VAL A 29 -13.13 -2.63 1.51
CA VAL A 29 -12.65 -3.62 0.53
C VAL A 29 -13.07 -3.25 -0.90
N PHE A 30 -14.24 -2.66 -1.11
CA PHE A 30 -14.62 -2.16 -2.44
C PHE A 30 -13.70 -1.03 -2.93
N GLY A 31 -13.10 -0.28 -2.02
CA GLY A 31 -12.05 0.69 -2.35
C GLY A 31 -10.86 0.06 -3.08
N LEU A 32 -10.50 -1.19 -2.75
CA LEU A 32 -9.44 -1.94 -3.44
C LEU A 32 -9.82 -2.29 -4.88
N VAL A 33 -11.11 -2.58 -5.11
CA VAL A 33 -11.65 -2.84 -6.45
C VAL A 33 -11.57 -1.57 -7.30
N PHE A 34 -12.01 -0.43 -6.76
CA PHE A 34 -11.90 0.85 -7.45
C PHE A 34 -10.46 1.28 -7.71
N ALA A 35 -9.55 1.06 -6.75
CA ALA A 35 -8.12 1.30 -6.94
C ALA A 35 -7.56 0.49 -8.12
N SER A 36 -7.97 -0.78 -8.24
CA SER A 36 -7.56 -1.65 -9.35
C SER A 36 -8.10 -1.16 -10.70
N VAL A 37 -9.39 -0.78 -10.76
CA VAL A 37 -10.01 -0.21 -11.97
C VAL A 37 -9.30 1.07 -12.39
N TYR A 38 -9.03 1.97 -11.44
CA TYR A 38 -8.32 3.23 -11.72
C TYR A 38 -6.90 2.97 -12.24
N ALA A 39 -6.14 2.08 -11.59
CA ALA A 39 -4.78 1.75 -12.01
C ALA A 39 -4.74 1.16 -13.43
N LEU A 40 -5.66 0.24 -13.75
CA LEU A 40 -5.78 -0.34 -15.09
C LEU A 40 -6.20 0.70 -16.13
N TYR A 41 -7.15 1.56 -15.80
CA TYR A 41 -7.58 2.64 -16.69
C TYR A 41 -6.44 3.62 -16.99
N LEU A 42 -5.65 3.99 -15.98
CA LEU A 42 -4.49 4.87 -16.14
C LEU A 42 -3.44 4.20 -17.03
N MET A 43 -3.13 2.93 -16.78
CA MET A 43 -2.18 2.17 -17.58
C MET A 43 -2.64 2.09 -19.05
N GLN A 44 -3.92 1.77 -19.27
CA GLN A 44 -4.53 1.72 -20.60
C GLN A 44 -4.39 3.07 -21.31
N LYS A 45 -4.72 4.17 -20.63
CA LYS A 45 -4.66 5.51 -21.20
C LYS A 45 -3.23 6.00 -21.49
N ALA A 46 -2.25 5.55 -20.72
CA ALA A 46 -0.86 5.99 -20.83
C ALA A 46 -0.07 5.22 -21.90
N TYR A 47 -0.21 3.89 -21.93
CA TYR A 47 0.66 3.02 -22.73
C TYR A 47 -0.06 2.20 -23.79
N TYR A 48 -1.38 2.02 -23.69
CA TYR A 48 -2.14 1.21 -24.63
C TYR A 48 -3.03 2.08 -25.55
N GLY A 49 -3.28 1.61 -26.76
CA GLY A 49 -4.11 2.31 -27.75
C GLY A 49 -3.32 2.85 -28.94
N THR A 50 -3.93 3.74 -29.71
CA THR A 50 -3.33 4.27 -30.94
C THR A 50 -2.21 5.27 -30.62
N PRO A 51 -1.09 5.22 -31.35
CA PRO A 51 -0.01 6.19 -31.18
C PRO A 51 -0.51 7.61 -31.41
N LYS A 52 -0.18 8.53 -30.49
CA LYS A 52 -0.46 9.96 -30.68
C LYS A 52 0.55 10.63 -31.60
N THR A 53 1.73 10.03 -31.76
CA THR A 53 2.81 10.53 -32.61
C THR A 53 3.64 9.35 -33.13
N ASP A 54 4.10 9.44 -34.36
CA ASP A 54 4.97 8.44 -34.99
C ASP A 54 6.45 8.68 -34.68
N LYS A 55 6.79 9.77 -33.96
CA LYS A 55 8.17 10.07 -33.58
C LYS A 55 8.58 9.27 -32.34
N PRO A 56 9.74 8.59 -32.37
CA PRO A 56 10.23 7.87 -31.21
C PRO A 56 10.57 8.84 -30.06
N LEU A 57 10.21 8.46 -28.84
CA LEU A 57 10.60 9.17 -27.63
C LEU A 57 12.07 8.85 -27.29
N PRO A 58 12.80 9.78 -26.63
CA PRO A 58 14.11 9.50 -26.08
C PRO A 58 14.07 8.29 -25.14
N GLN A 59 15.13 7.47 -25.18
CA GLN A 59 15.28 6.34 -24.26
C GLN A 59 15.59 6.85 -22.85
N MET A 60 15.21 6.04 -21.86
CA MET A 60 15.56 6.32 -20.47
C MET A 60 17.06 6.22 -20.23
N ASP A 61 17.60 7.16 -19.45
CA ASP A 61 19.00 7.12 -19.04
C ASP A 61 19.25 6.03 -17.99
N ALA A 62 20.48 5.52 -17.91
CA ALA A 62 20.87 4.50 -16.94
C ALA A 62 20.60 4.94 -15.48
N ARG A 63 20.74 6.25 -15.20
CA ARG A 63 20.40 6.83 -13.89
C ARG A 63 18.91 6.66 -13.59
N GLU A 64 18.03 6.99 -14.53
CA GLU A 64 16.57 6.90 -14.35
C GLU A 64 16.14 5.46 -14.08
N ILE A 65 16.68 4.51 -14.87
CA ILE A 65 16.43 3.09 -14.69
C ILE A 65 16.91 2.61 -13.32
N SER A 66 18.10 3.03 -12.87
CA SER A 66 18.65 2.61 -11.58
C SER A 66 17.77 3.06 -10.39
N ILE A 67 17.20 4.27 -10.45
CA ILE A 67 16.32 4.81 -9.41
C ILE A 67 15.00 4.04 -9.41
N LEU A 68 14.41 3.78 -10.58
CA LEU A 68 13.17 2.99 -10.67
C LEU A 68 13.38 1.56 -10.18
N LEU A 69 14.47 0.91 -10.56
CA LEU A 69 14.80 -0.44 -10.11
C LEU A 69 14.99 -0.49 -8.59
N LEU A 70 15.69 0.49 -8.01
CA LEU A 70 15.85 0.57 -6.56
C LEU A 70 14.48 0.65 -5.85
N LEU A 71 13.57 1.47 -6.35
CA LEU A 71 12.21 1.58 -5.80
C LEU A 71 11.43 0.26 -5.92
N VAL A 72 11.51 -0.41 -7.07
CA VAL A 72 10.88 -1.72 -7.28
C VAL A 72 11.44 -2.76 -6.31
N VAL A 73 12.75 -2.81 -6.13
CA VAL A 73 13.41 -3.72 -5.18
C VAL A 73 12.92 -3.48 -3.77
N LEU A 74 12.88 -2.22 -3.31
CA LEU A 74 12.37 -1.89 -1.97
C LEU A 74 10.90 -2.27 -1.80
N LEU A 75 10.05 -2.03 -2.81
CA LEU A 75 8.63 -2.39 -2.78
C LEU A 75 8.41 -3.90 -2.70
N VAL A 76 9.19 -4.68 -3.44
CA VAL A 76 9.11 -6.15 -3.46
C VAL A 76 9.69 -6.73 -2.16
N LEU A 77 10.84 -6.25 -1.71
CA LEU A 77 11.43 -6.68 -0.43
C LEU A 77 10.47 -6.45 0.72
N LEU A 78 9.83 -5.28 0.77
CA LEU A 78 8.81 -4.99 1.78
C LEU A 78 7.57 -5.89 1.63
N GLY A 79 7.18 -6.21 0.40
CA GLY A 79 6.05 -7.11 0.15
C GLY A 79 6.30 -8.56 0.56
N VAL A 80 7.53 -9.05 0.39
CA VAL A 80 7.92 -10.44 0.68
C VAL A 80 8.35 -10.61 2.14
N TYR A 81 9.10 -9.67 2.70
CA TYR A 81 9.64 -9.73 4.05
C TYR A 81 9.42 -8.42 4.83
N PRO A 82 8.19 -8.17 5.32
CA PRO A 82 7.86 -6.94 6.04
C PRO A 82 8.37 -6.91 7.49
N GLN A 83 8.80 -8.05 8.04
CA GLN A 83 9.16 -8.21 9.46
C GLN A 83 10.10 -7.12 10.01
N PRO A 84 11.19 -6.71 9.33
CA PRO A 84 12.09 -5.68 9.88
C PRO A 84 11.39 -4.35 10.14
N ILE A 85 10.43 -3.96 9.29
CA ILE A 85 9.67 -2.72 9.46
C ILE A 85 8.62 -2.89 10.57
N LEU A 86 8.00 -4.05 10.66
CA LEU A 86 7.04 -4.37 11.72
C LEU A 86 7.70 -4.39 13.09
N ASP A 87 8.84 -5.06 13.23
CA ASP A 87 9.59 -5.15 14.49
C ASP A 87 10.10 -3.78 14.94
N THR A 88 10.60 -2.97 14.00
CA THR A 88 11.07 -1.61 14.28
C THR A 88 9.93 -0.73 14.79
N SER A 89 8.72 -0.88 14.25
CA SER A 89 7.56 -0.08 14.66
C SER A 89 6.78 -0.65 15.86
N ALA A 90 6.97 -1.93 16.19
CA ALA A 90 6.18 -2.65 17.19
C ALA A 90 6.19 -1.99 18.57
N ALA A 91 7.37 -1.56 19.05
CA ALA A 91 7.50 -0.94 20.37
C ALA A 91 6.71 0.38 20.47
N ALA A 92 6.82 1.25 19.45
CA ALA A 92 6.10 2.51 19.41
C ALA A 92 4.58 2.28 19.31
N MET A 93 4.15 1.35 18.46
CA MET A 93 2.73 1.02 18.28
C MET A 93 2.11 0.42 19.56
N SER A 94 2.83 -0.47 20.25
CA SER A 94 2.37 -1.04 21.52
C SER A 94 2.19 0.02 22.59
N ASN A 95 3.14 0.95 22.73
CA ASN A 95 3.03 2.04 23.69
C ASN A 95 1.80 2.91 23.44
N ILE A 96 1.55 3.29 22.17
CA ILE A 96 0.39 4.10 21.80
C ILE A 96 -0.92 3.35 22.06
N GLN A 97 -0.97 2.06 21.70
CA GLN A 97 -2.16 1.22 21.89
C GLN A 97 -2.53 1.05 23.36
N ASN A 98 -1.53 0.83 24.22
CA ASN A 98 -1.70 0.69 25.67
C ASN A 98 -2.22 1.99 26.27
N TRP A 99 -1.62 3.13 25.90
CA TRP A 99 -2.01 4.44 26.41
C TRP A 99 -3.44 4.81 25.99
N TYR A 100 -3.79 4.57 24.71
CA TYR A 100 -5.13 4.79 24.19
C TYR A 100 -6.18 3.94 24.94
N SER A 101 -5.91 2.65 25.11
CA SER A 101 -6.83 1.73 25.80
C SER A 101 -7.00 2.08 27.29
N ALA A 102 -5.93 2.47 27.98
CA ALA A 102 -5.97 2.91 29.37
C ALA A 102 -6.79 4.20 29.55
N SER A 103 -6.64 5.16 28.63
CA SER A 103 -7.38 6.43 28.68
C SER A 103 -8.90 6.25 28.54
N LEU A 104 -9.33 5.33 27.67
CA LEU A 104 -10.75 5.00 27.49
C LEU A 104 -11.34 4.43 28.79
N SER A 105 -10.63 3.47 29.39
CA SER A 105 -11.06 2.84 30.65
C SER A 105 -11.18 3.83 31.82
N THR A 106 -10.33 4.86 31.84
CA THR A 106 -10.35 5.90 32.90
C THR A 106 -11.50 6.89 32.70
N THR A 107 -11.93 7.11 31.46
CA THR A 107 -13.02 8.06 31.10
C THR A 107 -14.41 7.41 31.23
N GLY A 108 -14.48 6.10 31.52
CA GLY A 108 -15.75 5.37 31.70
C GLY A 108 -16.53 5.11 30.41
N LEU A 109 -15.84 5.13 29.26
CA LEU A 109 -16.36 4.75 27.94
C LEU A 109 -15.85 3.38 27.51
#